data_AF-A0A428ZE82-F1
#
_entry.id   AF-A0A428ZE82-F1
#
_cell.length_a   1.000
_cell.length_b   1.000
_cell.length_c   1.000
_cell.angle_alpha   90.00
_cell.angle_beta   90.00
_cell.angle_gamma   90.00
#
_symmetry.space_group_name_H-M   'P 1'
#
loop_
_entity.id
_entity.type
_entity.pdbx_description
1 polymer ?
#
loop_
_entity_poly.entity_id
_entity_poly.type
_entity_poly.pdbx_seq_one_letter_code
_entity_poly.pdbx_strand_id
1 'polypeptide(L)'
;MSAESVETVASQVDRLCWTGILLGLAFTMTNVQQFAAAGATPWSLPWLAAWLLDPMVSLVLLAILRAEQVLARHGVRTGGWVRGAKWFTLAATYVLNTWAAYAAGSAASVVLHSVPPLVVFVAAEAVTDLRDKLGEAAGRASKSVEAAARPRRTTFAEYLAVARAARKRDTVVTPAWVREVTGCSRGLSSKLAAALKAAS
;
A
#
# COMPACT_ATOMS: atom_id res chain seq x y z
N MET A 1 13.87 2.16 -11.45
CA MET A 1 13.14 1.10 -10.73
C MET A 1 11.96 0.66 -11.58
N SER A 2 11.91 -0.62 -11.97
CA SER A 2 10.73 -1.20 -12.62
C SER A 2 9.58 -1.31 -11.62
N ALA A 3 8.33 -1.29 -12.08
CA ALA A 3 7.14 -1.41 -11.22
C ALA A 3 7.17 -2.70 -10.37
N GLU A 4 7.69 -3.79 -10.95
CA GLU A 4 7.90 -5.09 -10.30
C GLU A 4 8.85 -5.02 -9.08
N SER A 5 9.87 -4.16 -9.13
CA SER A 5 10.79 -3.94 -8.00
C SER A 5 10.12 -3.19 -6.85
N VAL A 6 9.25 -2.21 -7.14
CA VAL A 6 8.49 -1.46 -6.12
C VAL A 6 7.50 -2.37 -5.41
N GLU A 7 6.79 -3.21 -6.15
CA GLU A 7 5.81 -4.15 -5.60
C GLU A 7 6.47 -5.23 -4.73
N THR A 8 7.63 -5.74 -5.14
CA THR A 8 8.41 -6.70 -4.36
C THR A 8 8.88 -6.10 -3.03
N VAL A 9 9.43 -4.88 -3.06
CA VAL A 9 9.85 -4.17 -1.83
C VAL A 9 8.65 -3.90 -0.92
N ALA A 10 7.52 -3.46 -1.48
CA ALA A 10 6.29 -3.25 -0.71
C ALA A 10 5.82 -4.52 0.01
N SER A 11 5.83 -5.67 -0.69
CA SER A 11 5.47 -6.97 -0.13
C SER A 11 6.44 -7.43 0.97
N GLN A 12 7.76 -7.25 0.77
CA GLN A 12 8.76 -7.60 1.79
C GLN A 12 8.61 -6.76 3.05
N VAL A 13 8.42 -5.44 2.89
CA VAL A 13 8.24 -4.52 4.02
C VAL A 13 6.95 -4.84 4.78
N ASP A 14 5.85 -5.14 4.08
CA ASP A 14 4.59 -5.57 4.69
C ASP A 14 4.79 -6.85 5.51
N ARG A 15 5.48 -7.86 4.96
CA ARG A 15 5.76 -9.13 5.64
C ARG A 15 6.61 -8.96 6.90
N LEU A 16 7.67 -8.16 6.84
CA LEU A 16 8.52 -7.88 8.00
C LEU A 16 7.72 -7.17 9.10
N CYS A 17 6.87 -6.23 8.72
CA CYS A 17 6.07 -5.50 9.70
C CYS A 17 4.99 -6.37 10.35
N TRP A 18 4.28 -7.20 9.56
CA TRP A 18 3.36 -8.19 10.11
C TRP A 18 4.04 -9.21 11.01
N THR A 19 5.25 -9.63 10.66
CA THR A 19 6.03 -10.55 11.50
C THR A 19 6.39 -9.88 12.83
N GLY A 20 6.85 -8.63 12.82
CA GLY A 20 7.12 -7.86 14.03
C GLY A 20 5.89 -7.69 14.92
N ILE A 21 4.74 -7.34 14.33
CA ILE A 21 3.45 -7.21 15.03
C ILE A 21 3.06 -8.55 15.66
N LEU A 22 3.09 -9.65 14.91
CA LEU A 22 2.71 -10.97 15.41
C LEU A 22 3.63 -11.46 16.54
N LEU A 23 4.95 -11.22 16.43
CA LEU A 23 5.90 -11.58 17.47
C LEU A 23 5.67 -10.75 18.75
N GLY A 24 5.46 -9.44 18.60
CA GLY A 24 5.14 -8.56 19.73
C GLY A 24 3.84 -8.96 20.43
N LEU A 25 2.80 -9.29 19.64
CA LEU A 25 1.52 -9.78 20.16
C LEU A 25 1.64 -11.14 20.84
N ALA A 26 2.43 -12.06 20.29
CA ALA A 26 2.67 -13.34 20.95
C ALA A 26 3.34 -13.13 22.31
N PHE A 27 4.31 -12.21 22.39
CA PHE A 27 4.97 -11.87 23.64
C PHE A 27 3.99 -11.28 24.67
N THR A 28 3.19 -10.26 24.30
CA THR A 28 2.18 -9.68 25.21
C THR A 28 1.17 -10.73 25.65
N MET A 29 0.72 -11.57 24.72
CA MET A 29 -0.21 -12.65 24.98
C MET A 29 0.32 -13.64 26.02
N THR A 30 1.60 -14.05 25.94
CA THR A 30 2.17 -14.96 26.95
C THR A 30 2.17 -14.35 28.36
N ASN A 31 2.45 -13.07 28.47
CA ASN A 31 2.53 -12.37 29.76
C ASN A 31 1.14 -12.16 30.37
N VAL A 32 0.18 -11.71 29.55
CA VAL A 32 -1.22 -11.58 29.96
C VAL A 32 -1.80 -12.95 30.32
N GLN A 33 -1.44 -14.01 29.59
CA GLN A 33 -1.90 -15.36 29.90
C GLN A 33 -1.40 -15.83 31.27
N GLN A 34 -0.13 -15.63 31.59
CA GLN A 34 0.42 -15.99 32.90
C GLN A 34 -0.29 -15.23 34.03
N PHE A 35 -0.56 -13.95 33.82
CA PHE A 35 -1.29 -13.12 34.78
C PHE A 35 -2.74 -13.57 34.95
N ALA A 36 -3.47 -13.75 33.84
CA ALA A 36 -4.90 -14.08 33.83
C ALA A 36 -5.18 -15.54 34.24
N ALA A 37 -4.26 -16.46 33.97
CA ALA A 37 -4.37 -17.85 34.41
C ALA A 37 -4.27 -17.96 35.93
N ALA A 38 -3.56 -17.04 36.61
CA ALA A 38 -3.50 -16.94 38.07
C ALA A 38 -3.24 -18.29 38.78
N GLY A 39 -2.37 -19.14 38.21
CA GLY A 39 -2.06 -20.48 38.74
C GLY A 39 -3.04 -21.60 38.35
N ALA A 40 -3.95 -21.36 37.39
CA ALA A 40 -4.84 -22.37 36.84
C ALA A 40 -4.07 -23.59 36.31
N THR A 41 -4.66 -24.77 36.48
CA THR A 41 -4.07 -26.02 35.98
C THR A 41 -3.91 -25.96 34.46
N PRO A 42 -2.75 -26.37 33.90
CA PRO A 42 -2.56 -26.45 32.46
C PRO A 42 -3.70 -27.24 31.80
N TRP A 43 -4.18 -26.76 30.67
CA TRP A 43 -5.31 -27.33 29.90
C TRP A 43 -6.70 -27.23 30.53
N SER A 44 -6.84 -26.55 31.66
CA SER A 44 -8.16 -26.20 32.20
C SER A 44 -8.84 -25.09 31.37
N LEU A 45 -10.17 -24.98 31.47
CA LEU A 45 -10.93 -23.93 30.80
C LEU A 45 -10.43 -22.51 31.15
N PRO A 46 -10.12 -22.16 32.42
CA PRO A 46 -9.54 -20.86 32.75
C PRO A 46 -8.16 -20.64 32.13
N TRP A 47 -7.31 -21.67 32.08
CA TRP A 47 -5.98 -21.58 31.46
C TRP A 47 -6.07 -21.32 29.95
N LEU A 48 -7.03 -21.97 29.27
CA LEU A 48 -7.31 -21.75 27.85
C LEU A 48 -7.95 -20.38 27.60
N ALA A 49 -8.91 -19.96 28.43
CA ALA A 49 -9.57 -18.66 28.31
C ALA A 49 -8.60 -17.49 28.48
N ALA A 50 -7.60 -17.63 29.36
CA ALA A 50 -6.55 -16.63 29.56
C ALA A 50 -5.75 -16.33 28.27
N TRP A 51 -5.61 -17.30 27.36
CA TRP A 51 -4.95 -17.08 26.06
C TRP A 51 -5.75 -16.16 25.12
N LEU A 52 -7.06 -16.02 25.29
CA LEU A 52 -7.89 -15.20 24.41
C LEU A 52 -7.92 -13.72 24.79
N LEU A 53 -7.62 -13.37 26.05
CA LEU A 53 -7.80 -12.02 26.57
C LEU A 53 -7.04 -10.97 25.75
N ASP A 54 -5.75 -11.18 25.55
CA ASP A 54 -4.88 -10.22 24.86
C ASP A 54 -5.12 -10.16 23.33
N PRO A 55 -5.28 -11.30 22.62
CA PRO A 55 -5.67 -11.29 21.20
C PRO A 55 -6.98 -10.57 20.93
N MET A 56 -8.00 -10.71 21.79
CA MET A 56 -9.28 -10.02 21.60
C MET A 56 -9.11 -8.50 21.62
N VAL A 57 -8.40 -7.96 22.62
CA VAL A 57 -8.15 -6.51 22.72
C VAL A 57 -7.34 -6.02 21.52
N SER A 58 -6.30 -6.77 21.15
CA SER A 58 -5.41 -6.45 20.04
C SER A 58 -6.15 -6.46 18.69
N LEU A 59 -7.03 -7.43 18.45
CA LEU A 59 -7.85 -7.49 17.24
C LEU A 59 -8.83 -6.32 17.14
N VAL A 60 -9.45 -5.93 18.26
CA VAL A 60 -10.32 -4.75 18.30
C VAL A 60 -9.54 -3.47 17.97
N LEU A 61 -8.35 -3.30 18.55
CA LEU A 61 -7.47 -2.17 18.21
C LEU A 61 -7.07 -2.19 16.73
N LEU A 62 -6.63 -3.33 16.19
CA LEU A 62 -6.28 -3.47 14.77
C LEU A 62 -7.48 -3.17 13.86
N ALA A 63 -8.68 -3.59 14.24
CA ALA A 63 -9.91 -3.29 13.50
C ALA A 63 -10.24 -1.79 13.51
N ILE A 64 -10.08 -1.12 14.65
CA ILE A 64 -10.24 0.34 14.76
C ILE A 64 -9.22 1.05 13.87
N LEU A 65 -7.94 0.69 13.97
CA LEU A 65 -6.88 1.26 13.13
C LEU A 65 -7.20 1.07 11.65
N ARG A 66 -7.60 -0.14 11.26
CA ARG A 66 -7.97 -0.46 9.88
C ARG A 66 -9.17 0.35 9.40
N ALA A 67 -10.19 0.51 10.23
CA ALA A 67 -11.38 1.29 9.90
C ALA A 67 -11.03 2.77 9.69
N GLU A 68 -10.14 3.34 10.50
CA GLU A 68 -9.70 4.72 10.32
C GLU A 68 -8.97 4.92 8.99
N GLN A 69 -8.10 3.99 8.60
CA GLN A 69 -7.46 4.07 7.29
C GLN A 69 -8.47 4.10 6.15
N VAL A 70 -9.45 3.20 6.20
CA VAL A 70 -10.47 3.08 5.17
C VAL A 70 -11.27 4.38 5.10
N LEU A 71 -11.65 4.96 6.23
CA LEU A 71 -12.33 6.26 6.27
C LEU A 71 -11.46 7.41 5.76
N ALA A 72 -10.17 7.44 6.14
CA ALA A 72 -9.23 8.46 5.70
C ALA A 72 -9.06 8.46 4.17
N ARG A 73 -9.01 7.27 3.55
CA ARG A 73 -8.99 7.12 2.08
C ARG A 73 -10.24 7.68 1.39
N HIS A 74 -11.38 7.71 2.08
CA HIS A 74 -12.63 8.30 1.58
C HIS A 74 -12.81 9.77 2.02
N GLY A 75 -11.79 10.39 2.63
CA GLY A 75 -11.82 11.78 3.08
C GLY A 75 -12.64 12.02 4.34
N VAL A 76 -13.05 10.97 5.04
CA VAL A 76 -13.84 11.05 6.28
C VAL A 76 -12.90 11.10 7.47
N ARG A 77 -12.94 12.19 8.23
CA ARG A 77 -12.13 12.34 9.46
C ARG A 77 -12.80 11.59 10.61
N THR A 78 -12.01 10.81 11.34
CA THR A 78 -12.46 10.16 12.57
C THR A 78 -12.45 11.15 13.74
N GLY A 79 -13.49 11.08 14.58
CA GLY A 79 -13.68 11.99 15.71
C GLY A 79 -12.83 11.62 16.94
N GLY A 80 -12.86 12.48 17.96
CA GLY A 80 -12.09 12.30 19.21
C GLY A 80 -12.42 11.01 19.98
N TRP A 81 -13.60 10.44 19.79
CA TRP A 81 -14.00 9.16 20.41
C TRP A 81 -13.11 7.99 19.96
N VAL A 82 -12.75 7.95 18.68
CA VAL A 82 -11.89 6.87 18.14
C VAL A 82 -10.48 6.99 18.73
N ARG A 83 -9.98 8.21 18.88
CA ARG A 83 -8.72 8.49 19.59
C ARG A 83 -8.80 8.04 21.05
N GLY A 84 -9.91 8.32 21.73
CA GLY A 84 -10.16 7.83 23.10
C GLY A 84 -10.10 6.30 23.19
N ALA A 85 -10.77 5.60 22.27
CA ALA A 85 -10.77 4.14 22.23
C ALA A 85 -9.37 3.54 22.01
N LYS A 86 -8.53 4.16 21.17
CA LYS A 86 -7.13 3.75 20.98
C LYS A 86 -6.29 3.91 22.25
N TRP A 87 -6.38 5.07 22.88
CA TRP A 87 -5.63 5.30 24.12
C TRP A 87 -6.10 4.40 25.25
N PHE A 88 -7.41 4.14 25.33
CA PHE A 88 -7.96 3.22 26.31
C PHE A 88 -7.46 1.79 26.09
N THR A 89 -7.52 1.28 24.86
CA THR A 89 -7.02 -0.06 24.53
C THR A 89 -5.53 -0.19 24.76
N LEU A 90 -4.73 0.80 24.35
CA LEU A 90 -3.30 0.84 24.63
C LEU A 90 -2.99 0.86 26.14
N ALA A 91 -3.70 1.69 26.91
CA ALA A 91 -3.53 1.77 28.36
C ALA A 91 -3.90 0.45 29.05
N ALA A 92 -4.99 -0.19 28.62
CA ALA A 92 -5.39 -1.49 29.13
C ALA A 92 -4.30 -2.54 28.88
N THR A 93 -3.79 -2.66 27.65
CA THR A 93 -2.69 -3.58 27.33
C THR A 93 -1.42 -3.25 28.13
N TYR A 94 -1.05 -1.97 28.23
CA TYR A 94 0.11 -1.54 29.03
C TYR A 94 -0.02 -1.98 30.49
N VAL A 95 -1.17 -1.73 31.11
CA VAL A 95 -1.42 -2.10 32.51
C VAL A 95 -1.34 -3.61 32.68
N LEU A 96 -2.02 -4.38 31.84
CA LEU A 96 -1.98 -5.85 31.91
C LEU A 96 -0.56 -6.39 31.77
N ASN A 97 0.27 -5.77 30.93
CA ASN A 97 1.62 -6.24 30.72
C ASN A 97 2.58 -5.84 31.85
N THR A 98 2.39 -4.67 32.47
CA THR A 98 3.32 -4.11 33.47
C THR A 98 2.90 -4.31 34.92
N TRP A 99 1.65 -4.71 35.19
CA TRP A 99 1.09 -4.79 36.54
C TRP A 99 1.91 -5.67 37.49
N ALA A 100 2.29 -6.87 37.05
CA ALA A 100 3.12 -7.78 37.85
C ALA A 100 4.50 -7.17 38.17
N ALA A 101 5.09 -6.43 37.23
CA ALA A 101 6.36 -5.75 37.41
C ALA A 101 6.27 -4.60 38.43
N TYR A 102 5.16 -3.86 38.41
CA TYR A 102 4.86 -2.85 39.43
C TYR A 102 4.65 -3.48 40.81
N ALA A 103 3.88 -4.57 40.89
CA ALA A 103 3.67 -5.31 42.14
C ALA A 103 4.99 -5.86 42.71
N ALA A 104 5.94 -6.22 41.84
CA ALA A 104 7.29 -6.67 42.23
C ALA A 104 8.29 -5.53 42.50
N GLY A 105 7.92 -4.27 42.26
CA GLY A 105 8.80 -3.10 42.46
C GLY A 105 10.00 -3.02 41.51
N SER A 106 9.97 -3.72 40.37
CA SER A 106 11.11 -3.81 39.46
C SER A 106 10.98 -2.86 38.26
N ALA A 107 11.72 -1.74 38.30
CA ALA A 107 11.74 -0.78 37.19
C ALA A 107 12.24 -1.40 35.87
N ALA A 108 13.22 -2.30 35.93
CA ALA A 108 13.72 -3.01 34.75
C ALA A 108 12.63 -3.90 34.12
N SER A 109 11.85 -4.58 34.95
CA SER A 109 10.74 -5.41 34.48
C SER A 109 9.59 -4.56 33.90
N VAL A 110 9.29 -3.40 34.50
CA VAL A 110 8.30 -2.46 33.94
C VAL A 110 8.70 -2.01 32.54
N VAL A 111 9.97 -1.66 32.32
CA VAL A 111 10.49 -1.33 30.98
C VAL A 111 10.38 -2.52 30.04
N LEU A 112 10.85 -3.70 30.47
CA LEU A 112 10.83 -4.91 29.64
C LEU A 112 9.43 -5.29 29.15
N HIS A 113 8.42 -5.16 30.01
CA HIS A 113 7.04 -5.51 29.68
C HIS A 113 6.24 -4.36 29.05
N SER A 114 6.71 -3.11 29.09
CA SER A 114 6.05 -1.98 28.42
C SER A 114 6.47 -1.79 26.97
N VAL A 115 7.71 -2.15 26.62
CA VAL A 115 8.24 -1.99 25.26
C VAL A 115 7.40 -2.71 24.21
N PRO A 116 7.04 -4.01 24.37
CA PRO A 116 6.28 -4.74 23.36
C PRO A 116 4.94 -4.12 22.99
N PRO A 117 4.02 -3.77 23.92
CA PRO A 117 2.73 -3.20 23.54
C PRO A 117 2.86 -1.82 22.90
N LEU A 118 3.81 -0.99 23.33
CA LEU A 118 4.07 0.31 22.71
C LEU A 118 4.60 0.17 21.29
N VAL A 119 5.55 -0.74 21.07
CA VAL A 119 6.12 -1.02 19.74
C VAL A 119 5.06 -1.59 18.81
N VAL A 120 4.23 -2.53 19.26
CA VAL A 120 3.13 -3.09 18.45
C VAL A 120 2.14 -2.00 18.07
N PHE A 121 1.75 -1.13 19.00
CA PHE A 121 0.83 -0.03 18.73
C PHE A 121 1.40 0.93 17.67
N VAL A 122 2.65 1.38 17.86
CA VAL A 122 3.32 2.28 16.92
C VAL A 122 3.54 1.60 15.56
N ALA A 123 3.93 0.33 15.53
CA ALA A 123 4.10 -0.43 14.31
C ALA A 123 2.77 -0.59 13.56
N ALA A 124 1.68 -0.87 14.26
CA ALA A 124 0.36 -0.99 13.65
C ALA A 124 -0.09 0.34 13.02
N GLU A 125 0.09 1.47 13.72
CA GLU A 125 -0.15 2.82 13.16
C GLU A 125 0.74 3.13 11.94
N ALA A 126 2.02 2.76 12.00
CA ALA A 126 2.98 3.02 10.93
C ALA A 126 2.73 2.14 9.69
N VAL A 127 2.41 0.85 9.86
CA VAL A 127 2.02 -0.07 8.77
C VAL A 127 0.87 0.50 7.99
N THR A 128 -0.07 1.05 8.73
CA THR A 128 -1.26 1.69 8.22
C THR A 128 -0.87 2.82 7.24
N ASP A 129 -0.13 3.83 7.70
CA ASP A 129 0.32 4.94 6.84
C ASP A 129 1.23 4.47 5.68
N LEU A 130 2.11 3.50 5.94
CA LEU A 130 3.04 2.98 4.94
C LEU A 130 2.32 2.24 3.80
N ARG A 131 1.29 1.44 4.12
CA ARG A 131 0.46 0.74 3.14
C ARG A 131 -0.26 1.71 2.20
N ASP A 132 -0.72 2.85 2.74
CA ASP A 132 -1.38 3.88 1.94
C ASP A 132 -0.39 4.50 0.94
N LYS A 133 0.79 4.91 1.43
CA LYS A 133 1.84 5.52 0.58
C LYS A 133 2.40 4.56 -0.47
N LEU A 134 2.60 3.28 -0.12
CA LEU A 134 3.02 2.25 -1.07
C LEU A 134 1.95 2.01 -2.14
N GLY A 135 0.67 1.99 -1.76
CA GLY A 135 -0.44 1.88 -2.70
C GLY A 135 -0.52 3.07 -3.67
N GLU A 136 -0.32 4.30 -3.18
CA GLU A 136 -0.25 5.48 -4.03
C GLU A 136 0.93 5.43 -5.01
N ALA A 137 2.12 5.05 -4.52
CA ALA A 137 3.31 4.93 -5.34
C ALA A 137 3.14 3.87 -6.44
N ALA A 138 2.59 2.70 -6.10
CA ALA A 138 2.27 1.64 -7.05
C ALA A 138 1.25 2.10 -8.10
N GLY A 139 0.19 2.81 -7.68
CA GLY A 139 -0.80 3.38 -8.58
C GLY A 139 -0.22 4.42 -9.54
N ARG A 140 0.69 5.29 -9.08
CA ARG A 140 1.40 6.25 -9.93
C ARG A 140 2.33 5.55 -10.92
N ALA A 141 3.07 4.53 -10.48
CA ALA A 141 3.95 3.75 -11.34
C ALA A 141 3.16 3.02 -12.44
N SER A 142 2.04 2.38 -12.09
CA SER A 142 1.15 1.70 -13.05
C SER A 142 0.60 2.67 -14.10
N LYS A 143 0.09 3.84 -13.67
CA LYS A 143 -0.38 4.89 -14.60
C LYS A 143 0.72 5.39 -15.54
N SER A 144 1.95 5.50 -15.04
CA SER A 144 3.10 5.90 -15.88
C SER A 144 3.44 4.85 -16.92
N VAL A 145 3.41 3.56 -16.55
CA VAL A 145 3.63 2.44 -17.50
C VAL A 145 2.51 2.39 -18.53
N GLU A 146 1.24 2.53 -18.13
CA GLU A 146 0.11 2.58 -19.06
C GLU A 146 0.22 3.77 -20.01
N ALA A 147 0.60 4.94 -19.52
CA ALA A 147 0.82 6.13 -20.34
C ALA A 147 1.99 5.95 -21.34
N ALA A 148 3.05 5.25 -20.94
CA ALA A 148 4.17 4.90 -21.83
C ALA A 148 3.81 3.82 -22.85
N ALA A 149 2.92 2.89 -22.49
CA ALA A 149 2.43 1.82 -23.37
C ALA A 149 1.35 2.29 -24.35
N ARG A 150 0.69 3.43 -24.10
CA ARG A 150 -0.24 4.02 -25.06
C ARG A 150 0.49 4.28 -26.38
N PRO A 151 -0.10 3.86 -27.53
CA PRO A 151 0.54 4.06 -28.82
C PRO A 151 0.82 5.55 -29.02
N ARG A 152 2.10 5.88 -29.24
CA ARG A 152 2.52 7.25 -29.49
C ARG A 152 1.72 7.77 -30.68
N ARG A 153 1.01 8.89 -30.51
CA ARG A 153 0.31 9.53 -31.63
C ARG A 153 1.33 9.86 -32.71
N THR A 154 1.25 9.18 -33.85
CA THR A 154 2.07 9.49 -35.01
C THR A 154 1.77 10.92 -35.44
N THR A 155 2.81 11.74 -35.46
CA THR A 155 2.71 13.16 -35.81
C THR A 155 2.55 13.34 -37.31
N PHE A 156 2.02 14.49 -37.72
CA PHE A 156 1.94 14.84 -39.15
C PHE A 156 3.32 14.79 -39.84
N ALA A 157 4.38 15.20 -39.14
CA ALA A 157 5.75 15.18 -39.66
C ALA A 157 6.26 13.76 -39.90
N GLU A 158 5.95 12.81 -39.02
CA GLU A 158 6.31 11.40 -39.21
C GLU A 158 5.59 10.79 -40.40
N TYR A 159 4.28 11.04 -40.54
CA TYR A 159 3.54 10.61 -41.73
C TYR A 159 4.09 11.22 -43.02
N LEU A 160 4.51 12.49 -42.97
CA LEU A 160 5.12 13.17 -44.12
C LEU A 160 6.50 12.58 -44.45
N ALA A 161 7.30 12.23 -43.44
CA ALA A 161 8.60 11.59 -43.64
C ALA A 161 8.45 10.20 -44.28
N VAL A 162 7.50 9.38 -43.80
CA VAL A 162 7.18 8.08 -44.40
C VAL A 162 6.74 8.24 -45.86
N ALA A 163 5.84 9.17 -46.15
CA ALA A 163 5.38 9.41 -47.51
C ALA A 163 6.48 9.94 -48.43
N ARG A 164 7.42 10.77 -47.93
CA ARG A 164 8.60 11.22 -48.68
C ARG A 164 9.55 10.07 -48.99
N ALA A 165 9.82 9.21 -48.01
CA ALA A 165 10.69 8.05 -48.20
C ALA A 165 10.12 7.04 -49.21
N ALA A 166 8.79 6.88 -49.28
CA ALA A 166 8.13 6.01 -50.23
C ALA A 166 7.99 6.60 -51.65
N ARG A 167 8.23 7.90 -51.84
CA ARG A 167 8.04 8.59 -53.13
C ARG A 167 9.17 8.22 -54.10
N LYS A 168 8.80 7.70 -55.27
CA LYS A 168 9.70 7.55 -56.44
C LYS A 168 9.48 8.72 -57.41
N ARG A 169 10.40 8.94 -58.35
CA ARG A 169 10.34 10.07 -59.31
C ARG A 169 9.05 10.07 -60.14
N ASP A 170 8.51 8.89 -60.48
CA ASP A 170 7.29 8.75 -61.30
C ASP A 170 6.02 8.57 -60.47
N THR A 171 6.08 8.75 -59.14
CA THR A 171 4.92 8.55 -58.27
C THR A 171 3.95 9.73 -58.36
N VAL A 172 2.74 9.47 -58.84
CA VAL A 172 1.64 10.45 -58.79
C VAL A 172 1.12 10.57 -57.36
N VAL A 173 1.43 11.70 -56.71
CA VAL A 173 1.01 11.96 -55.33
C VAL A 173 -0.51 12.19 -55.28
N THR A 174 -1.26 11.20 -54.78
CA THR A 174 -2.71 11.30 -54.53
C THR A 174 -3.03 11.03 -53.06
N PRO A 175 -4.16 11.52 -52.52
CA PRO A 175 -4.59 11.17 -51.17
C PRO A 175 -4.79 9.66 -50.97
N ALA A 176 -5.19 8.93 -52.01
CA ALA A 176 -5.32 7.47 -51.98
C ALA A 176 -3.95 6.81 -51.80
N TRP A 177 -2.96 7.21 -52.60
CA TRP A 177 -1.58 6.72 -52.47
C TRP A 177 -0.97 7.05 -51.09
N VAL A 178 -1.18 8.26 -50.57
CA VAL A 178 -0.68 8.62 -49.23
C VAL A 178 -1.27 7.71 -48.15
N ARG A 179 -2.55 7.34 -48.23
CA ARG A 179 -3.16 6.40 -47.27
C ARG A 179 -2.59 5.00 -47.39
N GLU A 180 -2.32 4.56 -48.61
CA GLU A 180 -1.73 3.24 -48.86
C GLU A 180 -0.34 3.12 -48.22
N VAL A 181 0.51 4.13 -48.38
CA VAL A 181 1.90 4.08 -47.87
C VAL A 181 2.04 4.47 -46.40
N THR A 182 1.08 5.20 -45.82
CA THR A 182 1.18 5.69 -44.43
C THR A 182 0.13 5.11 -43.46
N GLY A 183 -0.94 4.49 -43.97
CA GLY A 183 -2.07 4.04 -43.16
C GLY A 183 -2.88 5.17 -42.50
N CYS A 184 -2.65 6.43 -42.86
CA CYS A 184 -3.30 7.56 -42.20
C CYS A 184 -4.80 7.71 -42.54
N SER A 185 -5.53 8.48 -41.73
CA SER A 185 -6.96 8.73 -41.96
C SER A 185 -7.22 9.54 -43.24
N ARG A 186 -8.48 9.48 -43.75
CA ARG A 186 -8.91 10.21 -44.95
C ARG A 186 -8.62 11.72 -44.87
N GLY A 187 -8.94 12.35 -43.74
CA GLY A 187 -8.72 13.79 -43.53
C GLY A 187 -7.24 14.19 -43.43
N LEU A 188 -6.35 13.30 -42.97
CA LEU A 188 -4.92 13.58 -42.88
C LEU A 188 -4.23 13.39 -44.24
N SER A 189 -4.69 12.40 -45.03
CA SER A 189 -4.12 12.07 -46.33
C SER A 189 -4.21 13.17 -47.37
N SER A 190 -5.28 13.96 -47.35
CA SER A 190 -5.45 15.11 -48.24
C SER A 190 -4.46 16.22 -47.90
N LYS A 191 -4.26 16.51 -46.61
CA LYS A 191 -3.29 17.51 -46.13
C LYS A 191 -1.84 17.10 -46.43
N LEU A 192 -1.49 15.83 -46.22
CA LEU A 192 -0.18 15.28 -46.53
C LEU A 192 0.10 15.31 -48.04
N ALA A 193 -0.88 14.93 -48.87
CA ALA A 193 -0.75 15.00 -50.33
C ALA A 193 -0.54 16.45 -50.82
N ALA A 194 -1.26 17.42 -50.25
CA ALA A 194 -1.06 18.83 -50.56
C ALA A 194 0.35 19.32 -50.16
N ALA A 195 0.83 18.96 -48.97
CA ALA A 195 2.16 19.32 -48.49
C ALA A 195 3.29 18.70 -49.34
N LEU A 196 3.12 17.46 -49.81
CA LEU A 196 4.08 16.80 -50.70
C LEU A 196 4.14 17.44 -52.09
N LYS A 197 2.99 17.90 -52.61
CA LYS A 197 2.92 18.63 -53.88
C LYS A 197 3.56 20.00 -53.79
N ALA A 198 3.30 20.74 -52.70
CA ALA A 198 3.87 22.07 -52.47
C ALA A 198 5.40 22.08 -52.27
N ALA A 199 5.99 20.93 -51.92
CA ALA A 199 7.43 20.75 -51.78
C ALA A 199 8.10 20.12 -53.03
N SER A 200 7.41 20.12 -54.17
CA SER A 200 7.92 19.68 -55.49
C SER A 200 8.39 20.90 -56.28
#